data_AF-A0A2E7UYP6-F1
#
_entry.id   AF-A0A2E7UYP6-F1
#
_cell.length_a   1.000
_cell.length_b   1.000
_cell.length_c   1.000
_cell.angle_alpha   90.00
_cell.angle_beta   90.00
_cell.angle_gamma   90.00
#
_symmetry.space_group_name_H-M   'P 1'
#
loop_
_entity.id
_entity.type
_entity.pdbx_description
1 polymer ?
#
loop_
_entity_poly.entity_id
_entity_poly.type
_entity_poly.pdbx_seq_one_letter_code
_entity_poly.pdbx_strand_id
1 'polypeptide(L)'
;MISNQNRAQGETLLAFQTSLTGAGEFLEASKKHNTLISDGCVRTCGTRDELAVIKDPEVKLVIWQRELSTDLSTWLEQLRPAELPDLRVLTTAKDLTKALHSEFDGDVLPNKDMRDLFVKDIHLLVTKFAAITRNTLVDVRLERISHDACWKFHFDAVEKRLLTTYRGPNTEWIQPEHSTEALRKQRDYSGPIESLKHNDVAIFKGSRAETGMGIVHRSPPIADTGFTRLLLCLNAPSIVSPEPWLQSQKD
;
A
#
# COMPACT_ATOMS: atom_id res chain seq x y z
N MET A 1 31.33 53.15 -61.61
CA MET A 1 31.56 54.31 -60.70
C MET A 1 32.33 53.83 -59.47
N ILE A 2 32.96 54.75 -58.74
CA ILE A 2 33.66 54.58 -57.44
C ILE A 2 32.63 54.96 -56.33
N SER A 3 32.60 54.51 -55.08
CA SER A 3 33.56 53.82 -54.17
C SER A 3 32.92 52.51 -53.60
N ASN A 4 33.55 51.56 -52.88
CA ASN A 4 34.63 51.48 -51.87
C ASN A 4 34.27 52.00 -50.45
N GLN A 5 33.97 51.09 -49.51
CA GLN A 5 34.43 51.15 -48.10
C GLN A 5 34.11 49.87 -47.29
N ASN A 6 35.19 49.23 -46.81
CA ASN A 6 35.46 48.64 -45.48
C ASN A 6 34.33 48.05 -44.61
N ARG A 7 34.42 46.81 -44.06
CA ARG A 7 35.49 46.09 -43.31
C ARG A 7 35.46 46.40 -41.79
N ALA A 8 35.65 45.34 -40.98
CA ALA A 8 35.52 45.23 -39.51
C ALA A 8 34.06 45.05 -39.04
N GLN A 9 33.70 44.16 -38.11
CA GLN A 9 34.30 43.03 -37.37
C GLN A 9 33.14 42.01 -37.16
N GLY A 10 33.28 40.71 -36.84
CA GLY A 10 34.39 39.87 -36.41
C GLY A 10 33.80 38.77 -35.51
N GLU A 11 34.37 37.54 -35.55
CA GLU A 11 34.09 36.42 -34.61
C GLU A 11 32.69 35.77 -34.64
N THR A 12 32.49 34.44 -34.50
CA THR A 12 33.38 33.28 -34.67
C THR A 12 32.51 32.07 -35.05
N LEU A 13 32.75 31.46 -36.22
CA LEU A 13 32.12 30.20 -36.63
C LEU A 13 33.19 29.22 -37.15
N LEU A 14 34.08 28.75 -36.26
CA LEU A 14 34.92 27.57 -36.51
C LEU A 14 35.54 27.05 -35.20
N ALA A 15 35.02 25.93 -34.67
CA ALA A 15 35.68 25.12 -33.64
C ALA A 15 35.05 23.71 -33.53
N PHE A 16 35.10 22.94 -34.62
CA PHE A 16 34.92 21.48 -34.53
C PHE A 16 36.30 20.84 -34.27
N GLN A 17 36.32 19.83 -33.39
CA GLN A 17 37.38 18.81 -33.24
C GLN A 17 38.77 19.23 -32.73
N THR A 18 38.90 19.31 -31.40
CA THR A 18 39.86 18.56 -30.56
C THR A 18 39.52 18.87 -29.08
N SER A 19 39.65 18.00 -28.09
CA SER A 19 40.40 16.73 -27.95
C SER A 19 39.70 15.73 -27.02
N LEU A 20 40.01 14.44 -27.19
CA LEU A 20 39.64 13.38 -26.23
C LEU A 20 40.40 13.54 -24.90
N THR A 21 39.68 13.75 -23.80
CA THR A 21 40.05 13.35 -22.42
C THR A 21 38.82 13.49 -21.53
N GLY A 22 38.31 12.39 -20.95
CA GLY A 22 37.11 12.44 -20.08
C GLY A 22 36.18 11.23 -20.10
N ALA A 23 36.55 10.12 -20.75
CA ALA A 23 35.81 8.86 -20.61
C ALA A 23 36.27 8.15 -19.33
N GLY A 24 35.68 8.49 -18.19
CA GLY A 24 36.17 7.97 -16.91
C GLY A 24 35.48 8.45 -15.63
N GLU A 25 34.16 8.64 -15.62
CA GLU A 25 33.35 8.64 -14.39
C GLU A 25 31.85 8.51 -14.75
N PHE A 26 31.43 7.26 -15.02
CA PHE A 26 30.06 6.92 -15.40
C PHE A 26 29.54 5.74 -14.54
N LEU A 27 29.58 5.93 -13.21
CA LEU A 27 28.83 5.18 -12.17
C LEU A 27 29.06 5.92 -10.82
N GLU A 28 28.26 5.63 -9.78
CA GLU A 28 28.35 6.23 -8.42
C GLU A 28 27.98 7.73 -8.27
N ALA A 29 26.69 8.05 -8.44
CA ALA A 29 26.02 9.11 -7.65
C ALA A 29 24.51 8.88 -7.46
N SER A 30 24.06 7.61 -7.43
CA SER A 30 22.69 7.29 -7.02
C SER A 30 22.58 7.30 -5.49
N LYS A 31 22.16 8.44 -4.92
CA LYS A 31 21.50 8.60 -3.60
C LYS A 31 21.31 10.09 -3.27
N LYS A 32 20.22 10.39 -2.55
CA LYS A 32 19.70 11.73 -2.15
C LYS A 32 19.01 12.44 -3.32
N HIS A 33 17.73 12.82 -3.26
CA HIS A 33 16.88 13.05 -2.08
C HIS A 33 15.52 12.36 -2.24
N ASN A 34 15.11 11.58 -1.23
CA ASN A 34 13.71 11.17 -1.10
C ASN A 34 12.96 12.35 -0.47
N THR A 35 12.39 13.22 -1.30
CA THR A 35 11.69 14.42 -0.84
C THR A 35 10.50 14.03 0.03
N LEU A 36 10.54 14.41 1.31
CA LEU A 36 9.41 14.30 2.21
C LEU A 36 8.30 15.25 1.72
N ILE A 37 7.35 14.73 0.94
CA ILE A 37 6.05 15.37 0.73
C ILE A 37 5.25 15.12 2.01
N SER A 38 5.55 15.90 3.04
CA SER A 38 4.92 15.81 4.35
C SER A 38 3.91 16.94 4.52
N ASP A 39 2.67 16.69 4.13
CA ASP A 39 1.59 17.21 4.95
C ASP A 39 1.68 16.58 6.34
N GLY A 40 1.45 17.38 7.38
CA GLY A 40 1.74 17.01 8.78
C GLY A 40 1.13 15.67 9.22
N CYS A 41 0.07 15.20 8.56
CA CYS A 41 -0.64 13.98 8.90
C CYS A 41 -0.39 12.74 8.01
N VAL A 42 0.34 12.84 6.90
CA VAL A 42 0.69 11.67 6.06
C VAL A 42 2.19 11.41 6.15
N ARG A 43 2.59 10.14 6.31
CA ARG A 43 4.01 9.74 6.37
C ARG A 43 4.27 8.58 5.43
N THR A 44 5.37 8.64 4.70
CA THR A 44 5.91 7.51 3.95
C THR A 44 7.17 7.01 4.66
N CYS A 45 7.31 5.70 4.81
CA CYS A 45 8.47 5.08 5.46
C CYS A 45 9.05 3.92 4.65
N GLY A 46 10.33 3.59 4.90
CA GLY A 46 11.06 2.56 4.14
C GLY A 46 11.08 1.20 4.82
N THR A 47 10.73 1.12 6.11
CA THR A 47 10.75 -0.10 6.90
C THR A 47 9.41 -0.39 7.56
N ARG A 48 9.15 -1.68 7.81
CA ARG A 48 8.02 -2.15 8.62
C ARG A 48 8.00 -1.52 10.01
N ASP A 49 9.17 -1.24 10.60
CA ASP A 49 9.22 -0.82 11.99
C ASP A 49 8.80 0.64 12.21
N GLU A 50 9.04 1.49 11.21
CA GLU A 50 8.59 2.89 11.14
C GLU A 50 7.06 3.04 11.02
N LEU A 51 6.30 1.99 10.65
CA LEU A 51 4.83 1.99 10.75
C LEU A 51 4.33 2.38 12.16
N ALA A 52 5.16 2.21 13.19
CA ALA A 52 4.87 2.64 14.55
C ALA A 52 4.68 4.17 14.70
N VAL A 53 5.06 4.99 13.71
CA VAL A 53 4.83 6.45 13.69
C VAL A 53 3.34 6.82 13.69
N ILE A 54 2.43 5.92 13.28
CA ILE A 54 0.96 6.11 13.36
C ILE A 54 0.42 6.33 14.78
N LYS A 55 1.25 6.10 15.81
CA LYS A 55 0.94 6.42 17.22
C LYS A 55 1.08 7.91 17.54
N ASP A 56 1.83 8.66 16.75
CA ASP A 56 1.86 10.13 16.82
C ASP A 56 0.44 10.66 16.57
N PRO A 57 -0.16 11.50 17.44
CA PRO A 57 -1.48 12.08 17.24
C PRO A 57 -1.67 12.75 15.87
N GLU A 58 -0.66 13.43 15.35
CA GLU A 58 -0.75 14.17 14.09
C GLU A 58 -0.83 13.25 12.87
N VAL A 59 -0.16 12.10 12.89
CA VAL A 59 -0.12 11.17 11.76
C VAL A 59 -1.45 10.42 11.62
N LYS A 60 -2.20 10.68 10.55
CA LYS A 60 -3.47 10.01 10.21
C LYS A 60 -3.29 8.84 9.24
N LEU A 61 -2.20 8.83 8.48
CA LEU A 61 -1.83 7.74 7.57
C LEU A 61 -0.31 7.56 7.55
N VAL A 62 0.15 6.33 7.72
CA VAL A 62 1.52 5.92 7.37
C VAL A 62 1.48 4.91 6.24
N ILE A 63 2.35 5.07 5.23
CA ILE A 63 2.53 4.17 4.09
C ILE A 63 3.96 3.63 4.16
N TRP A 64 4.11 2.34 4.47
CA TRP A 64 5.37 1.64 4.24
C TRP A 64 5.43 1.23 2.76
N GLN A 65 6.31 1.89 2.02
CA GLN A 65 6.62 1.51 0.65
C GLN A 65 7.55 0.31 0.68
N ARG A 66 7.08 -0.82 0.14
CA ARG A 66 7.77 -2.10 0.16
C ARG A 66 7.65 -2.81 -1.18
N GLU A 67 8.58 -3.72 -1.41
CA GLU A 67 8.49 -4.70 -2.49
C GLU A 67 8.39 -6.09 -1.87
N LEU A 68 7.52 -6.94 -2.42
CA LEU A 68 7.54 -8.38 -2.18
C LEU A 68 8.59 -9.01 -3.10
N SER A 69 8.98 -10.27 -2.84
CA SER A 69 9.81 -10.99 -3.81
C SER A 69 9.06 -11.15 -5.14
N THR A 70 9.82 -11.15 -6.25
CA THR A 70 9.29 -11.35 -7.60
C THR A 70 8.48 -12.64 -7.69
N ASP A 71 8.98 -13.72 -7.09
CA ASP A 71 8.33 -15.04 -7.07
C ASP A 71 6.96 -15.00 -6.39
N LEU A 72 6.87 -14.39 -5.20
CA LEU A 72 5.61 -14.28 -4.45
C LEU A 72 4.60 -13.41 -5.20
N SER A 73 5.05 -12.27 -5.74
CA SER A 73 4.19 -11.36 -6.51
C SER A 73 3.67 -12.02 -7.79
N THR A 74 4.55 -12.74 -8.50
CA THR A 74 4.22 -13.44 -9.74
C THR A 74 3.27 -14.60 -9.49
N TRP A 75 3.49 -15.37 -8.43
CA TRP A 75 2.59 -16.46 -8.02
C TRP A 75 1.20 -15.91 -7.67
N LEU A 76 1.10 -14.85 -6.85
CA LEU A 76 -0.17 -14.20 -6.49
C LEU A 76 -0.97 -13.75 -7.73
N GLU A 77 -0.31 -13.11 -8.71
CA GLU A 77 -0.95 -12.65 -9.94
C GLU A 77 -1.33 -13.79 -10.91
N GLN A 78 -0.65 -14.94 -10.84
CA GLN A 78 -0.95 -16.12 -11.65
C GLN A 78 -2.12 -16.96 -11.11
N LEU A 79 -2.50 -16.81 -9.84
CA LEU A 79 -3.66 -17.51 -9.27
C LEU A 79 -4.93 -17.20 -10.07
N ARG A 80 -5.80 -18.19 -10.24
CA ARG A 80 -7.15 -17.97 -10.74
C ARG A 80 -7.96 -17.25 -9.65
N PRO A 81 -8.96 -16.41 -9.99
CA PRO A 81 -9.83 -15.78 -8.98
C PRO A 81 -10.44 -16.78 -7.99
N ALA A 82 -10.80 -17.98 -8.44
CA ALA A 82 -11.33 -19.05 -7.58
C ALA A 82 -10.33 -19.59 -6.53
N GLU A 83 -9.02 -19.48 -6.78
CA GLU A 83 -7.94 -19.94 -5.90
C GLU A 83 -7.49 -18.86 -4.90
N LEU A 84 -7.82 -17.59 -5.14
CA LEU A 84 -7.53 -16.53 -4.18
C LEU A 84 -8.30 -16.77 -2.88
N PRO A 85 -7.64 -16.70 -1.70
CA PRO A 85 -8.28 -16.96 -0.43
C PRO A 85 -9.26 -15.85 -0.05
N ASP A 86 -10.32 -16.25 0.65
CA ASP A 86 -11.38 -15.39 1.12
C ASP A 86 -11.78 -15.86 2.52
N LEU A 87 -11.23 -15.22 3.55
CA LEU A 87 -11.38 -15.67 4.94
C LEU A 87 -11.35 -14.50 5.92
N ARG A 88 -11.94 -14.74 7.09
CA ARG A 88 -11.88 -13.84 8.24
C ARG A 88 -11.69 -14.63 9.52
N VAL A 89 -10.68 -14.26 10.30
CA VAL A 89 -10.34 -14.96 11.55
C VAL A 89 -9.93 -13.95 12.62
N LEU A 90 -10.45 -14.13 13.85
CA LEU A 90 -9.99 -13.40 15.02
C LEU A 90 -8.95 -14.27 15.72
N THR A 91 -7.68 -13.88 15.72
CA THR A 91 -6.59 -14.76 16.22
C THR A 91 -5.43 -13.98 16.83
N THR A 92 -4.57 -14.68 17.57
CA THR A 92 -3.30 -14.13 18.04
C THR A 92 -2.25 -14.23 16.93
N ALA A 93 -1.21 -13.39 16.96
CA ALA A 93 -0.08 -13.52 16.05
C ALA A 93 0.62 -14.90 16.16
N LYS A 94 0.61 -15.53 17.35
CA LYS A 94 1.19 -16.86 17.61
C LYS A 94 0.42 -17.97 16.87
N ASP A 95 -0.91 -17.89 16.87
CA ASP A 95 -1.78 -18.97 16.38
C ASP A 95 -2.20 -18.77 14.91
N LEU A 96 -2.06 -17.55 14.38
CA LEU A 96 -2.36 -17.16 13.01
C LEU A 96 -1.83 -18.13 11.94
N THR A 97 -0.56 -18.56 12.04
CA THR A 97 0.04 -19.44 11.03
C THR A 97 -0.74 -20.74 10.91
N LYS A 98 -1.15 -21.33 12.04
CA LYS A 98 -2.00 -22.54 12.06
C LYS A 98 -3.39 -22.24 11.52
N ALA A 99 -3.98 -21.11 11.93
CA ALA A 99 -5.29 -20.70 11.46
C ALA A 99 -5.33 -20.58 9.93
N LEU A 100 -4.38 -19.86 9.32
CA LEU A 100 -4.27 -19.70 7.88
C LEU A 100 -4.01 -21.03 7.14
N HIS A 101 -3.09 -21.87 7.62
CA HIS A 101 -2.89 -23.19 7.01
C HIS A 101 -4.17 -24.04 7.05
N SER A 102 -4.93 -24.02 8.16
CA SER A 102 -6.19 -24.76 8.29
C SER A 102 -7.32 -24.30 7.35
N GLU A 103 -7.15 -23.18 6.64
CA GLU A 103 -8.05 -22.67 5.59
C GLU A 103 -7.42 -22.74 4.18
N PHE A 104 -6.09 -22.95 4.07
CA PHE A 104 -5.36 -23.03 2.80
C PHE A 104 -5.03 -24.47 2.37
N ASP A 105 -5.08 -25.43 3.29
CA ASP A 105 -4.90 -26.84 3.01
C ASP A 105 -6.17 -27.45 2.35
N GLY A 106 -5.99 -28.37 1.41
CA GLY A 106 -7.08 -28.95 0.60
C GLY A 106 -7.15 -28.43 -0.86
N ASP A 107 -6.00 -28.29 -1.53
CA ASP A 107 -5.84 -27.91 -2.94
C ASP A 107 -6.40 -26.54 -3.38
N VAL A 108 -6.99 -25.75 -2.47
CA VAL A 108 -7.55 -24.41 -2.75
C VAL A 108 -6.48 -23.44 -3.25
N LEU A 109 -5.29 -23.47 -2.63
CA LEU A 109 -4.18 -22.57 -2.90
C LEU A 109 -2.96 -23.41 -3.35
N PRO A 110 -2.45 -23.28 -4.58
CA PRO A 110 -1.36 -24.13 -5.09
C PRO A 110 0.04 -23.70 -4.58
N ASN A 111 1.04 -24.57 -4.77
CA ASN A 111 2.46 -24.34 -4.42
C ASN A 111 2.72 -24.03 -2.92
N LYS A 112 3.02 -25.07 -2.14
CA LYS A 112 3.25 -24.98 -0.69
C LYS A 112 4.31 -23.93 -0.30
N ASP A 113 5.43 -23.85 -1.02
CA ASP A 113 6.51 -22.93 -0.64
C ASP A 113 6.09 -21.46 -0.80
N MET A 114 5.31 -21.14 -1.84
CA MET A 114 4.73 -19.81 -2.01
C MET A 114 3.63 -19.52 -0.98
N ARG A 115 2.81 -20.51 -0.61
CA ARG A 115 1.86 -20.38 0.53
C ARG A 115 2.60 -20.05 1.82
N ASP A 116 3.68 -20.76 2.12
CA ASP A 116 4.46 -20.56 3.35
C ASP A 116 5.09 -19.16 3.38
N LEU A 117 5.55 -18.63 2.24
CA LEU A 117 6.00 -17.23 2.12
C LEU A 117 4.86 -16.22 2.32
N PHE A 118 3.68 -16.48 1.74
CA PHE A 118 2.50 -15.62 1.89
C PHE A 118 1.99 -15.56 3.34
N VAL A 119 1.85 -16.72 3.98
CA VAL A 119 1.50 -16.84 5.41
C VAL A 119 2.52 -16.13 6.28
N LYS A 120 3.81 -16.26 5.97
CA LYS A 120 4.89 -15.55 6.68
C LYS A 120 4.78 -14.04 6.55
N ASP A 121 4.44 -13.51 5.37
CA ASP A 121 4.26 -12.05 5.20
C ASP A 121 3.10 -11.53 6.06
N ILE A 122 1.92 -12.17 5.97
CA ILE A 122 0.75 -11.82 6.78
C ILE A 122 1.09 -11.90 8.27
N HIS A 123 1.82 -12.93 8.71
CA HIS A 123 2.26 -13.08 10.09
C HIS A 123 3.12 -11.91 10.58
N LEU A 124 4.04 -11.41 9.75
CA LEU A 124 4.86 -10.25 10.10
C LEU A 124 4.04 -8.95 10.19
N LEU A 125 3.02 -8.80 9.34
CA LEU A 125 2.10 -7.66 9.37
C LEU A 125 1.17 -7.71 10.59
N VAL A 126 0.56 -8.86 10.89
CA VAL A 126 -0.30 -9.08 12.06
C VAL A 126 0.49 -8.87 13.35
N THR A 127 1.72 -9.41 13.45
CA THR A 127 2.60 -9.20 14.60
C THR A 127 2.90 -7.71 14.82
N LYS A 128 3.22 -6.97 13.76
CA LYS A 128 3.50 -5.53 13.86
C LYS A 128 2.24 -4.75 14.24
N PHE A 129 1.09 -5.08 13.66
CA PHE A 129 -0.18 -4.40 13.94
C PHE A 129 -0.69 -4.65 15.37
N ALA A 130 -0.57 -5.88 15.86
CA ALA A 130 -0.82 -6.24 17.26
C ALA A 130 0.04 -5.38 18.22
N ALA A 131 1.34 -5.28 17.94
CA ALA A 131 2.27 -4.46 18.74
C ALA A 131 1.98 -2.95 18.66
N ILE A 132 1.56 -2.43 17.51
CA ILE A 132 1.18 -1.01 17.34
C ILE A 132 -0.10 -0.68 18.11
N THR A 133 -1.11 -1.55 18.03
CA THR A 133 -2.44 -1.33 18.64
C THR A 133 -2.53 -1.81 20.09
N ARG A 134 -1.53 -2.56 20.58
CA ARG A 134 -1.50 -3.22 21.90
C ARG A 134 -2.62 -4.26 22.12
N ASN A 135 -3.13 -4.86 21.04
CA ASN A 135 -4.13 -5.92 21.11
C ASN A 135 -3.48 -7.30 20.95
N THR A 136 -3.85 -8.25 21.81
CA THR A 136 -3.41 -9.66 21.73
C THR A 136 -4.08 -10.40 20.56
N LEU A 137 -5.36 -10.09 20.32
CA LEU A 137 -6.14 -10.61 19.20
C LEU A 137 -6.19 -9.57 18.07
N VAL A 138 -6.17 -10.04 16.82
CA VAL A 138 -6.34 -9.21 15.62
C VAL A 138 -7.44 -9.83 14.76
N ASP A 139 -8.35 -8.99 14.28
CA ASP A 139 -9.34 -9.36 13.25
C ASP A 139 -8.62 -9.32 11.90
N VAL A 140 -8.23 -10.50 11.42
CA VAL A 140 -7.49 -10.70 10.18
C VAL A 140 -8.47 -11.08 9.09
N ARG A 141 -8.53 -10.28 8.02
CA ARG A 141 -9.38 -10.56 6.87
C ARG A 141 -8.56 -10.54 5.58
N LEU A 142 -8.64 -11.63 4.82
CA LEU A 142 -8.25 -11.67 3.42
C LEU A 142 -9.53 -11.64 2.59
N GLU A 143 -9.70 -10.60 1.78
CA GLU A 143 -10.89 -10.42 0.95
C GLU A 143 -10.53 -10.63 -0.51
N ARG A 144 -11.23 -11.57 -1.15
CA ARG A 144 -11.29 -11.72 -2.60
C ARG A 144 -12.43 -10.87 -3.14
N ILE A 145 -12.10 -9.81 -3.86
CA ILE A 145 -13.09 -8.80 -4.30
C ILE A 145 -13.10 -8.72 -5.82
N SER A 146 -14.25 -8.92 -6.45
CA SER A 146 -14.49 -8.78 -7.91
C SER A 146 -15.63 -7.79 -8.24
N HIS A 147 -16.09 -7.02 -7.25
CA HIS A 147 -17.16 -6.05 -7.37
C HIS A 147 -16.79 -4.73 -6.66
N ASP A 148 -17.65 -3.72 -6.75
CA ASP A 148 -17.50 -2.44 -6.06
C ASP A 148 -17.70 -2.57 -4.52
N ALA A 149 -16.77 -3.23 -3.82
CA ALA A 149 -16.71 -3.24 -2.36
C ALA A 149 -16.13 -1.92 -1.85
N CYS A 150 -16.72 -1.31 -0.81
CA CYS A 150 -16.17 -0.10 -0.17
C CYS A 150 -15.80 1.03 -1.16
N TRP A 151 -16.57 1.18 -2.25
CA TRP A 151 -16.32 2.15 -3.33
C TRP A 151 -16.60 3.60 -2.93
N LYS A 152 -17.40 3.82 -1.88
CA LYS A 152 -17.71 5.16 -1.39
C LYS A 152 -16.50 5.73 -0.67
N PHE A 153 -16.22 7.01 -0.86
CA PHE A 153 -15.28 7.74 -0.02
C PHE A 153 -15.81 7.77 1.42
N HIS A 154 -15.00 7.29 2.36
CA HIS A 154 -15.38 7.18 3.77
C HIS A 154 -14.17 7.30 4.69
N PHE A 155 -14.44 7.48 5.99
CA PHE A 155 -13.53 7.10 7.07
C PHE A 155 -13.97 5.74 7.62
N ASP A 156 -13.02 4.92 8.05
CA ASP A 156 -13.37 3.69 8.75
C ASP A 156 -13.89 3.94 10.17
N ALA A 157 -14.92 3.20 10.58
CA ALA A 157 -15.45 3.19 11.94
C ALA A 157 -14.61 2.32 12.92
N VAL A 158 -13.28 2.45 12.85
CA VAL A 158 -12.31 1.82 13.77
C VAL A 158 -11.32 2.86 14.29
N GLU A 159 -10.47 2.51 15.26
CA GLU A 159 -9.37 3.38 15.66
C GLU A 159 -8.27 3.42 14.60
N LYS A 160 -7.79 2.24 14.20
CA LYS A 160 -6.72 2.06 13.24
C LYS A 160 -7.01 0.82 12.39
N ARG A 161 -6.71 0.87 11.09
CA ARG A 161 -6.76 -0.27 10.16
C ARG A 161 -5.46 -0.37 9.39
N LEU A 162 -4.92 -1.58 9.26
CA LEU A 162 -3.87 -1.86 8.26
C LEU A 162 -4.52 -2.40 6.98
N LEU A 163 -4.11 -1.87 5.85
CA LEU A 163 -4.44 -2.37 4.51
C LEU A 163 -3.15 -2.68 3.73
N THR A 164 -3.14 -3.78 2.99
CA THR A 164 -2.19 -4.04 1.88
C THR A 164 -2.91 -4.78 0.77
N THR A 165 -2.69 -4.37 -0.47
CA THR A 165 -3.26 -5.03 -1.65
C THR A 165 -2.19 -5.92 -2.26
N TYR A 166 -2.41 -7.24 -2.21
CA TYR A 166 -1.50 -8.25 -2.73
C TYR A 166 -1.66 -8.50 -4.24
N ARG A 167 -2.85 -8.17 -4.77
CA ARG A 167 -3.22 -8.36 -6.17
C ARG A 167 -4.29 -7.38 -6.58
N GLY A 168 -4.22 -6.89 -7.81
CA GLY A 168 -5.23 -6.01 -8.41
C GLY A 168 -5.19 -4.56 -7.90
N PRO A 169 -6.22 -3.74 -8.22
CA PRO A 169 -6.21 -2.31 -7.95
C PRO A 169 -6.09 -1.95 -6.46
N ASN A 170 -5.24 -0.97 -6.14
CA ASN A 170 -4.90 -0.58 -4.77
C ASN A 170 -5.92 0.40 -4.16
N THR A 171 -5.90 0.56 -2.83
CA THR A 171 -6.73 1.54 -2.11
C THR A 171 -6.43 2.96 -2.59
N GLU A 172 -7.48 3.72 -2.87
CA GLU A 172 -7.42 5.15 -3.20
C GLU A 172 -7.71 5.99 -1.95
N TRP A 173 -7.03 7.12 -1.79
CA TRP A 173 -7.16 8.00 -0.65
C TRP A 173 -7.11 9.48 -1.06
N ILE A 174 -7.56 10.35 -0.15
CA ILE A 174 -7.78 11.77 -0.41
C ILE A 174 -7.01 12.60 0.62
N GLN A 175 -6.29 13.61 0.14
CA GLN A 175 -5.59 14.56 1.02
C GLN A 175 -6.58 15.31 1.94
N PRO A 176 -6.19 15.69 3.17
CA PRO A 176 -7.11 16.24 4.17
C PRO A 176 -7.95 17.43 3.69
N GLU A 177 -7.34 18.36 2.95
CA GLU A 177 -7.95 19.57 2.40
C GLU A 177 -9.07 19.30 1.38
N HIS A 178 -9.04 18.13 0.74
CA HIS A 178 -10.06 17.70 -0.22
C HIS A 178 -11.10 16.74 0.38
N SER A 179 -10.88 16.26 1.60
CA SER A 179 -11.70 15.22 2.25
C SER A 179 -13.19 15.56 2.32
N THR A 180 -13.55 16.78 2.71
CA THR A 180 -14.95 17.23 2.80
C THR A 180 -15.65 17.22 1.45
N GLU A 181 -14.94 17.59 0.37
CA GLU A 181 -15.52 17.60 -0.97
C GLU A 181 -15.70 16.18 -1.52
N ALA A 182 -14.70 15.32 -1.35
CA ALA A 182 -14.77 13.91 -1.77
C ALA A 182 -15.90 13.15 -1.05
N LEU A 183 -16.05 13.35 0.26
CA LEU A 183 -17.17 12.78 1.05
C LEU A 183 -18.54 13.24 0.55
N ARG A 184 -18.67 14.50 0.12
CA ARG A 184 -19.93 15.06 -0.39
C ARG A 184 -20.25 14.64 -1.81
N LYS A 185 -19.25 14.65 -2.71
CA LYS A 185 -19.43 14.40 -4.16
C LYS A 185 -19.39 12.91 -4.54
N GLN A 186 -18.69 12.06 -3.77
CA GLN A 186 -18.64 10.62 -4.00
C GLN A 186 -18.19 10.24 -5.43
N ARG A 187 -19.08 9.76 -6.31
CA ARG A 187 -18.72 9.45 -7.72
C ARG A 187 -18.47 10.71 -8.56
N ASP A 188 -19.08 11.83 -8.18
CA ASP A 188 -18.96 13.11 -8.89
C ASP A 188 -17.73 13.92 -8.43
N TYR A 189 -16.88 13.33 -7.57
CA TYR A 189 -15.65 13.98 -7.12
C TYR A 189 -14.60 13.94 -8.23
N SER A 190 -14.21 15.11 -8.70
CA SER A 190 -13.27 15.34 -9.80
C SER A 190 -11.97 16.02 -9.38
N GLY A 191 -11.68 16.06 -8.06
CA GLY A 191 -10.44 16.60 -7.53
C GLY A 191 -9.32 15.55 -7.47
N PRO A 192 -8.16 15.88 -6.88
CA PRO A 192 -7.05 14.95 -6.73
C PRO A 192 -7.44 13.69 -5.94
N ILE A 193 -7.00 12.54 -6.43
CA ILE A 193 -7.12 11.22 -5.79
C ILE A 193 -5.73 10.59 -5.79
N GLU A 194 -5.25 10.21 -4.62
CA GLU A 194 -4.00 9.47 -4.45
C GLU A 194 -4.29 7.97 -4.43
N SER A 195 -3.30 7.14 -4.80
CA SER A 195 -3.42 5.68 -4.72
C SER A 195 -2.20 5.08 -4.02
N LEU A 196 -2.42 4.05 -3.21
CA LEU A 196 -1.31 3.23 -2.72
C LEU A 196 -0.64 2.52 -3.90
N LYS A 197 0.68 2.28 -3.82
CA LYS A 197 1.37 1.46 -4.82
C LYS A 197 1.12 -0.02 -4.55
N HIS A 198 1.41 -0.84 -5.55
CA HIS A 198 1.27 -2.29 -5.43
C HIS A 198 2.14 -2.81 -4.26
N ASN A 199 1.57 -3.66 -3.41
CA ASN A 199 2.16 -4.18 -2.17
C ASN A 199 2.44 -3.17 -1.03
N ASP A 200 2.14 -1.87 -1.19
CA ASP A 200 2.27 -0.89 -0.08
C ASP A 200 1.46 -1.35 1.15
N VAL A 201 2.05 -1.16 2.33
CA VAL A 201 1.38 -1.42 3.61
C VAL A 201 1.03 -0.08 4.25
N ALA A 202 -0.26 0.21 4.31
CA ALA A 202 -0.77 1.44 4.88
C ALA A 202 -1.46 1.19 6.22
N ILE A 203 -1.21 2.02 7.24
CA ILE A 203 -2.04 2.08 8.45
C ILE A 203 -2.76 3.42 8.49
N PHE A 204 -4.08 3.36 8.44
CA PHE A 204 -5.00 4.49 8.53
C PHE A 204 -5.49 4.64 9.98
N LYS A 205 -5.60 5.87 10.48
CA LYS A 205 -6.53 6.20 11.57
C LYS A 205 -7.95 6.25 11.01
N GLY A 206 -8.91 5.71 11.76
CA GLY A 206 -10.34 5.83 11.49
C GLY A 206 -11.02 6.89 12.36
N SER A 207 -12.34 7.00 12.25
CA SER A 207 -13.16 7.99 12.98
C SER A 207 -13.25 7.75 14.49
N ARG A 208 -12.85 6.57 14.98
CA ARG A 208 -12.80 6.27 16.43
C ARG A 208 -11.42 6.51 17.05
N ALA A 209 -10.44 6.99 16.29
CA ALA A 209 -9.17 7.44 16.85
C ALA A 209 -9.37 8.66 17.76
N GLU A 210 -8.45 8.88 18.70
CA GLU A 210 -8.47 9.99 19.68
C GLU A 210 -8.63 11.38 19.02
N THR A 211 -8.16 11.54 17.80
CA THR A 211 -8.27 12.79 17.01
C THR A 211 -9.61 12.99 16.30
N GLY A 212 -10.51 11.99 16.30
CA GLY A 212 -11.83 12.03 15.65
C GLY A 212 -11.82 12.11 14.12
N MET A 213 -10.64 12.20 13.48
CA MET A 213 -10.48 12.38 12.03
C MET A 213 -9.42 11.43 11.46
N GLY A 214 -9.85 10.57 10.53
CA GLY A 214 -8.98 9.69 9.77
C GLY A 214 -8.49 10.31 8.45
N ILE A 215 -8.08 9.46 7.50
CA ILE A 215 -7.95 9.81 6.08
C ILE A 215 -9.15 9.26 5.31
N VAL A 216 -9.73 10.09 4.44
CA VAL A 216 -10.80 9.66 3.52
C VAL A 216 -10.20 8.75 2.46
N HIS A 217 -10.80 7.57 2.31
CA HIS A 217 -10.34 6.57 1.35
C HIS A 217 -11.49 5.75 0.78
N ARG A 218 -11.20 4.95 -0.24
CA ARG A 218 -12.10 3.97 -0.85
C ARG A 218 -11.29 2.84 -1.49
N SER A 219 -11.98 1.76 -1.84
CA SER A 219 -11.47 0.90 -2.92
C SER A 219 -11.89 1.53 -4.26
N PRO A 220 -11.04 1.50 -5.30
CA PRO A 220 -11.47 1.87 -6.64
C PRO A 220 -12.62 0.96 -7.10
N PRO A 221 -13.56 1.46 -7.91
CA PRO A 221 -14.58 0.62 -8.52
C PRO A 221 -13.91 -0.37 -9.50
N ILE A 222 -14.31 -1.64 -9.41
CA ILE A 222 -13.74 -2.74 -10.23
C ILE A 222 -14.81 -3.66 -10.84
N ALA A 223 -16.09 -3.42 -10.59
CA ALA A 223 -17.17 -4.14 -11.26
C ALA A 223 -16.99 -4.07 -12.79
N ASP A 224 -17.25 -5.19 -13.48
CA ASP A 224 -17.16 -5.35 -14.93
C ASP A 224 -15.77 -5.10 -15.58
N THR A 225 -14.73 -4.82 -14.80
CA THR A 225 -13.35 -4.63 -15.30
C THR A 225 -12.60 -5.93 -15.58
N GLY A 226 -13.08 -7.06 -15.04
CA GLY A 226 -12.38 -8.34 -15.06
C GLY A 226 -11.27 -8.48 -13.99
N PHE A 227 -10.93 -7.42 -13.25
CA PHE A 227 -9.98 -7.52 -12.14
C PHE A 227 -10.59 -8.28 -10.96
N THR A 228 -9.77 -9.09 -10.29
CA THR A 228 -10.05 -9.59 -8.94
C THR A 228 -8.94 -9.12 -8.01
N ARG A 229 -9.31 -8.47 -6.92
CA ARG A 229 -8.41 -7.91 -5.94
C ARG A 229 -8.26 -8.87 -4.75
N LEU A 230 -7.03 -9.03 -4.25
CA LEU A 230 -6.76 -9.67 -2.97
C LEU A 230 -6.29 -8.60 -1.96
N LEU A 231 -7.13 -8.33 -0.97
CA LEU A 231 -6.88 -7.32 0.06
C LEU A 231 -6.67 -7.99 1.42
N LEU A 232 -5.60 -7.64 2.12
CA LEU A 232 -5.48 -7.89 3.56
C LEU A 232 -5.96 -6.66 4.32
N CYS A 233 -6.87 -6.88 5.25
CA CYS A 233 -7.41 -5.89 6.16
C CYS A 233 -7.24 -6.38 7.60
N LEU A 234 -6.53 -5.61 8.44
CA LEU A 234 -6.34 -5.90 9.87
C LEU A 234 -7.00 -4.84 10.74
N ASN A 235 -7.78 -5.25 11.74
CA ASN A 235 -8.37 -4.36 12.74
C ASN A 235 -8.14 -4.90 14.17
N ALA A 236 -8.28 -4.01 15.15
CA ALA A 236 -8.48 -4.44 16.54
C ALA A 236 -9.82 -5.21 16.68
N PRO A 237 -9.98 -6.07 17.69
CA PRO A 237 -11.21 -6.83 17.91
C PRO A 237 -12.43 -5.90 18.09
N SER A 238 -13.60 -6.37 17.67
CA SER A 238 -14.86 -5.62 17.74
C SER A 238 -16.05 -6.56 17.94
N ILE A 239 -17.22 -5.98 18.25
CA ILE A 239 -18.48 -6.75 18.40
C ILE A 239 -18.94 -7.45 17.11
N VAL A 240 -18.36 -7.10 15.96
CA VAL A 240 -18.62 -7.74 14.66
C VAL A 240 -17.47 -8.64 14.18
N SER A 241 -16.46 -8.86 15.02
CA SER A 241 -15.41 -9.87 14.80
C SER A 241 -15.99 -11.28 14.99
N PRO A 242 -15.49 -12.31 14.28
CA PRO A 242 -15.87 -13.69 14.57
C PRO A 242 -15.37 -14.11 15.96
N GLU A 243 -15.85 -15.24 16.46
CA GLU A 243 -15.30 -15.84 17.67
C GLU A 243 -13.77 -16.06 17.54
N PRO A 244 -12.99 -15.93 18.63
CA PRO A 244 -11.57 -16.20 18.61
C PRO A 244 -11.27 -17.62 18.11
N TRP A 245 -10.34 -17.74 17.19
CA TRP A 245 -9.87 -19.03 16.69
C TRP A 245 -9.18 -19.80 17.82
N LEU A 246 -9.73 -20.96 18.15
CA LEU A 246 -9.19 -21.88 19.15
C LEU A 246 -8.65 -23.11 18.43
N GLN A 247 -7.42 -23.51 18.76
CA GLN A 247 -6.77 -24.66 18.11
C GLN A 247 -7.56 -25.98 18.31
N SER A 248 -8.34 -26.10 19.39
CA SER A 248 -9.12 -27.31 19.74
C SER A 248 -10.46 -27.48 19.01
N GLN A 249 -10.62 -26.88 17.83
CA GLN A 249 -11.86 -26.92 17.02
C GLN A 249 -11.70 -27.71 15.70
N LYS A 250 -10.51 -28.26 15.41
CA LYS A 250 -10.20 -29.04 14.20
C LYS A 250 -9.21 -30.19 14.45
N ASP A 251 -9.39 -30.92 15.57
CA ASP A 251 -8.76 -32.25 15.81
C ASP A 251 -9.81 -33.34 15.57
#